data_AF-A0A3Q3BZE3-F1
#
_entry.id   AF-A0A3Q3BZE3-F1
#
_cell.length_a   1.000
_cell.length_b   1.000
_cell.length_c   1.000
_cell.angle_alpha   90.00
_cell.angle_beta   90.00
_cell.angle_gamma   90.00
#
_symmetry.space_group_name_H-M   'P 1'
#
loop_
_entity.id
_entity.type
_entity.pdbx_description
1 polymer ?
#
loop_
_entity_poly.entity_id
_entity_poly.type
_entity_poly.pdbx_seq_one_letter_code
_entity_poly.pdbx_strand_id
1 'polypeptide(L)'
;GGLPLLSILSLRLRGTTSPHQAVEKYLQPFQLSPETLQEVSARLRKDLLRGLGKHSHHKAPVKMLPTFVRATPDGTEKGDFLALDLGGTNFRVLHVRVEEEAQKVQICAIPQEMMLGTGEQLFDHIATCLGDFLESHNLKAPWHFLSLCRQDICE
;
A
#
# COMPACT_ATOMS: atom_id res chain seq x y z
N GLY A 1 -60.82 24.05 -28.83
CA GLY A 1 -59.75 24.39 -27.89
C GLY A 1 -59.34 23.14 -27.14
N GLY A 2 -58.03 22.93 -26.95
CA GLY A 2 -57.56 22.18 -25.78
C GLY A 2 -56.83 20.85 -25.96
N LEU A 3 -56.28 20.45 -27.12
CA LEU A 3 -55.45 19.23 -27.20
C LEU A 3 -54.30 19.35 -28.23
N PRO A 4 -53.19 20.05 -27.90
CA PRO A 4 -51.88 19.54 -28.34
C PRO A 4 -50.75 19.66 -27.29
N LEU A 5 -50.99 20.28 -26.13
CA LEU A 5 -49.93 20.53 -25.14
C LEU A 5 -49.63 19.34 -24.23
N LEU A 6 -50.60 18.45 -23.99
CA LEU A 6 -50.41 17.27 -23.12
C LEU A 6 -49.60 16.15 -23.78
N SER A 7 -49.63 16.01 -25.11
CA SER A 7 -48.81 15.00 -25.81
C SER A 7 -47.33 15.39 -25.85
N ILE A 8 -47.02 16.68 -25.97
CA ILE A 8 -45.65 17.21 -25.95
C ILE A 8 -45.03 17.09 -24.54
N LEU A 9 -45.82 17.32 -23.48
CA LEU A 9 -45.35 17.17 -22.10
C LEU A 9 -45.08 15.69 -21.73
N SER A 10 -45.90 14.76 -22.25
CA SER A 10 -45.70 13.33 -22.04
C SER A 10 -44.51 12.74 -22.82
N LEU A 11 -44.07 13.40 -23.91
CA LEU A 11 -42.83 13.04 -24.61
C LEU A 11 -41.58 13.63 -23.95
N ARG A 12 -41.67 14.79 -23.31
CA ARG A 12 -40.51 15.43 -22.64
C ARG A 12 -40.04 14.72 -21.36
N LEU A 13 -40.92 13.96 -20.70
CA LEU A 13 -40.57 13.19 -19.49
C LEU A 13 -40.12 11.75 -19.77
N ARG A 14 -40.20 11.28 -21.03
CA ARG A 14 -39.75 9.92 -21.42
C ARG A 14 -38.29 9.85 -21.88
N GLY A 15 -37.61 11.00 -21.98
CA GLY A 15 -36.27 11.10 -22.57
C GLY A 15 -35.13 11.43 -21.60
N THR A 16 -35.41 11.77 -20.34
CA THR A 16 -34.35 12.10 -19.37
C THR A 16 -34.22 10.96 -18.39
N THR A 17 -33.23 10.09 -18.61
CA THR A 17 -32.72 9.21 -17.55
C THR A 17 -32.42 10.08 -16.34
N SER A 18 -32.95 9.70 -15.16
CA SER A 18 -32.67 10.47 -13.96
C SER A 18 -31.15 10.44 -13.72
N PRO A 19 -30.54 11.51 -13.17
CA PRO A 19 -29.10 11.53 -12.87
C PRO A 19 -28.65 10.27 -12.10
N HIS A 20 -29.52 9.76 -11.23
CA HIS A 20 -29.33 8.51 -10.50
C HIS A 20 -29.24 7.27 -11.40
N GLN A 21 -30.12 7.14 -12.41
CA GLN A 21 -30.08 6.02 -13.36
C GLN A 21 -28.85 6.09 -14.28
N ALA A 22 -28.41 7.30 -14.63
CA ALA A 22 -27.20 7.50 -15.42
C ALA A 22 -25.94 7.07 -14.64
N VAL A 23 -25.84 7.43 -13.36
CA VAL A 23 -24.73 7.02 -12.49
C VAL A 23 -24.73 5.52 -12.22
N GLU A 24 -25.90 4.91 -11.97
CA GLU A 24 -26.02 3.48 -11.70
C GLU A 24 -25.42 2.65 -12.85
N LYS A 25 -25.67 3.04 -14.10
CA LYS A 25 -25.09 2.37 -15.27
C LYS A 25 -23.56 2.33 -15.26
N TYR A 26 -22.91 3.38 -14.74
CA TYR A 26 -21.44 3.42 -14.61
C TYR A 26 -20.92 2.65 -13.40
N LEU A 27 -21.73 2.51 -12.35
CA LEU A 27 -21.36 1.76 -11.14
C LEU A 27 -21.58 0.25 -11.27
N GLN A 28 -22.53 -0.17 -12.11
CA GLN A 28 -22.88 -1.59 -12.31
C GLN A 28 -21.65 -2.49 -12.58
N PRO A 29 -20.66 -2.13 -13.43
CA PRO A 29 -19.47 -2.95 -13.64
C PRO A 29 -18.57 -3.13 -12.40
N PHE A 30 -18.70 -2.27 -11.39
CA PHE A 30 -17.95 -2.34 -10.14
C PHE A 30 -18.68 -3.16 -9.06
N GLN A 31 -19.95 -3.53 -9.29
CA GLN A 31 -20.69 -4.41 -8.41
C GLN A 31 -20.28 -5.86 -8.69
N LEU A 32 -19.40 -6.39 -7.85
CA LEU A 32 -18.92 -7.76 -7.97
C LEU A 32 -19.89 -8.73 -7.29
N SER A 33 -20.37 -9.73 -8.03
CA SER A 33 -21.17 -10.80 -7.46
C SER A 33 -20.31 -11.74 -6.60
N PRO A 34 -20.90 -12.50 -5.64
CA PRO A 34 -20.18 -13.51 -4.89
C PRO A 34 -19.45 -14.53 -5.76
N GLU A 35 -20.04 -14.93 -6.88
CA GLU A 35 -19.44 -15.87 -7.85
C GLU A 35 -18.21 -15.26 -8.52
N THR A 36 -18.27 -13.96 -8.85
CA THR A 36 -17.13 -13.24 -9.40
C THR A 36 -15.98 -13.16 -8.39
N LEU A 37 -16.29 -12.90 -7.11
CA LEU A 37 -15.29 -12.87 -6.04
C LEU A 37 -14.63 -14.25 -5.83
N GLN A 38 -15.42 -15.33 -5.89
CA GLN A 38 -14.88 -16.70 -5.81
C GLN A 38 -13.95 -17.01 -6.98
N GLU A 39 -14.32 -16.62 -8.20
CA GLU A 39 -13.48 -16.80 -9.39
C GLU A 39 -12.17 -16.00 -9.28
N VAL A 40 -12.22 -14.75 -8.81
CA VAL A 40 -11.03 -13.93 -8.55
C VAL A 40 -10.13 -14.59 -7.51
N SER A 41 -10.70 -15.09 -6.41
CA SER A 41 -9.96 -15.82 -5.37
C SER A 41 -9.29 -17.08 -5.92
N ALA A 42 -10.00 -17.87 -6.73
CA ALA A 42 -9.45 -19.07 -7.36
C ALA A 42 -8.28 -18.75 -8.31
N ARG A 43 -8.40 -17.67 -9.11
CA ARG A 43 -7.32 -17.18 -9.97
C ARG A 43 -6.12 -16.72 -9.18
N LEU A 44 -6.33 -15.93 -8.12
CA LEU A 44 -5.25 -15.49 -7.25
C LEU A 44 -4.53 -16.68 -6.61
N ARG A 45 -5.27 -17.65 -6.06
CA ARG A 45 -4.70 -18.88 -5.50
C ARG A 45 -3.85 -19.64 -6.51
N LYS A 46 -4.33 -19.80 -7.74
CA LYS A 46 -3.56 -20.42 -8.83
C LYS A 46 -2.23 -19.67 -9.05
N ASP A 47 -2.24 -18.35 -8.99
CA ASP A 47 -1.07 -17.51 -9.26
C ASP A 47 -0.07 -17.50 -8.11
N LEU A 48 -0.53 -17.58 -6.86
CA LEU A 48 0.31 -17.83 -5.69
C LEU A 48 1.07 -19.15 -5.83
N LEU A 49 0.37 -20.23 -6.20
CA LEU A 49 1.00 -21.54 -6.42
C LEU A 49 2.01 -21.51 -7.58
N ARG A 50 1.69 -20.82 -8.68
CA ARG A 50 2.62 -20.60 -9.80
C ARG A 50 3.86 -19.81 -9.35
N GLY A 51 3.68 -18.81 -8.50
CA GLY A 51 4.77 -18.00 -7.93
C GLY A 51 5.74 -18.81 -7.06
N LEU A 52 5.23 -19.77 -6.30
CA LEU A 52 6.05 -20.67 -5.47
C LEU A 52 6.76 -21.78 -6.28
N GLY A 53 6.26 -22.10 -7.48
CA GLY A 53 6.81 -23.19 -8.29
C GLY A 53 8.18 -22.88 -8.88
N LYS A 54 9.18 -23.74 -8.61
CA LYS A 54 10.58 -23.60 -9.06
C LYS A 54 10.74 -23.27 -10.55
N HIS A 55 9.94 -23.91 -11.41
CA HIS A 55 10.01 -23.72 -12.87
C HIS A 55 9.01 -22.70 -13.41
N SER A 56 7.95 -22.37 -12.67
CA SER A 56 6.90 -21.43 -13.09
C SER A 56 7.11 -19.99 -12.61
N HIS A 57 7.89 -19.79 -11.54
CA HIS A 57 8.11 -18.51 -10.86
C HIS A 57 8.45 -17.34 -11.81
N HIS A 58 9.38 -17.54 -12.74
CA HIS A 58 9.82 -16.50 -13.67
C HIS A 58 8.69 -15.95 -14.56
N LYS A 59 7.67 -16.77 -14.87
CA LYS A 59 6.49 -16.41 -15.67
C LYS A 59 5.23 -16.12 -14.84
N ALA A 60 5.28 -16.34 -13.52
CA ALA A 60 4.14 -16.08 -12.65
C ALA A 60 3.90 -14.56 -12.52
N PRO A 61 2.65 -14.08 -12.59
CA PRO A 61 2.33 -12.67 -12.37
C PRO A 61 2.49 -12.28 -10.90
N VAL A 62 2.23 -13.22 -9.97
CA VAL A 62 2.48 -13.07 -8.53
C VAL A 62 3.76 -13.82 -8.18
N LYS A 63 4.77 -13.10 -7.67
CA LYS A 63 6.13 -13.63 -7.55
C LYS A 63 6.41 -14.45 -6.30
N MET A 64 5.69 -14.24 -5.20
CA MET A 64 5.95 -14.98 -3.94
C MET A 64 7.44 -14.94 -3.53
N LEU A 65 8.00 -13.73 -3.45
CA LEU A 65 9.40 -13.53 -3.09
C LEU A 65 9.66 -13.95 -1.63
N PRO A 66 10.69 -14.77 -1.33
CA PRO A 66 11.04 -15.11 0.04
C PRO A 66 11.47 -13.89 0.84
N THR A 67 10.87 -13.69 2.02
CA THR A 67 11.19 -12.59 2.94
C THR A 67 12.35 -12.92 3.88
N PHE A 68 12.73 -14.19 3.96
CA PHE A 68 13.68 -14.76 4.92
C PHE A 68 13.28 -14.63 6.41
N VAL A 69 12.09 -14.11 6.71
CA VAL A 69 11.45 -14.20 8.02
C VAL A 69 10.85 -15.61 8.14
N ARG A 70 11.32 -16.37 9.15
CA ARG A 70 10.98 -17.81 9.29
C ARG A 70 9.99 -18.12 10.40
N ALA A 71 9.71 -17.15 11.27
CA ALA A 71 8.77 -17.27 12.37
C ALA A 71 8.12 -15.91 12.61
N THR A 72 6.89 -15.94 13.13
CA THR A 72 6.24 -14.75 13.69
C THR A 72 6.83 -14.43 15.06
N PRO A 73 6.68 -13.20 15.56
CA PRO A 73 7.12 -12.85 16.90
C PRO A 73 6.55 -13.78 17.97
N ASP A 74 7.36 -14.12 18.98
CA ASP A 74 6.98 -15.00 20.09
C ASP A 74 6.92 -14.28 21.45
N GLY A 75 7.22 -12.97 21.47
CA GLY A 75 7.20 -12.14 22.66
C GLY A 75 8.49 -12.19 23.47
N THR A 76 9.50 -12.95 23.02
CA THR A 76 10.82 -13.00 23.66
C THR A 76 11.81 -11.98 23.07
N GLU A 77 11.38 -11.19 22.08
CA GLU A 77 12.18 -10.15 21.45
C GLU A 77 12.53 -9.05 22.44
N LYS A 78 13.79 -8.59 22.38
CA LYS A 78 14.32 -7.56 23.27
C LYS A 78 15.30 -6.68 22.53
N GLY A 79 15.46 -5.46 23.04
CA GLY A 79 16.45 -4.51 22.57
C GLY A 79 15.86 -3.26 21.91
N ASP A 80 16.79 -2.39 21.58
CA ASP A 80 16.58 -1.10 20.94
C ASP A 80 16.98 -1.19 19.46
N PHE A 81 16.02 -0.87 18.59
CA PHE A 81 16.17 -1.05 17.16
C PHE A 81 15.91 0.23 16.40
N LEU A 82 16.65 0.41 15.29
CA LEU A 82 16.31 1.38 14.27
C LEU A 82 15.53 0.69 13.15
N ALA A 83 14.40 1.28 12.78
CA ALA A 83 13.61 0.86 11.63
C ALA A 83 13.47 2.01 10.62
N LEU A 84 13.60 1.66 9.36
CA LEU A 84 13.51 2.57 8.22
C LEU A 84 12.30 2.14 7.38
N ASP A 85 11.40 3.08 7.13
CA ASP A 85 10.20 2.83 6.34
C ASP A 85 10.09 3.85 5.22
N LEU A 86 10.35 3.37 4.01
CA LEU A 86 10.28 4.16 2.79
C LEU A 86 8.92 3.91 2.13
N GLY A 87 7.99 4.84 2.33
CA GLY A 87 6.74 4.89 1.59
C GLY A 87 6.89 5.61 0.24
N GLY A 88 5.77 5.84 -0.44
CA GLY A 88 5.75 6.63 -1.67
C GLY A 88 6.20 8.08 -1.42
N THR A 89 5.45 8.84 -0.63
CA THR A 89 5.71 10.29 -0.43
C THR A 89 6.52 10.60 0.83
N ASN A 90 6.57 9.66 1.78
CA ASN A 90 7.17 9.88 3.08
C ASN A 90 8.18 8.78 3.40
N PHE A 91 9.30 9.18 3.99
CA PHE A 91 10.26 8.32 4.64
C PHE A 91 10.13 8.47 6.16
N ARG A 92 10.17 7.36 6.89
CA ARG A 92 10.12 7.37 8.36
C ARG A 92 11.37 6.72 8.92
N VAL A 93 11.97 7.39 9.90
CA VAL A 93 13.00 6.83 10.76
C VAL A 93 12.37 6.58 12.12
N LEU A 94 12.48 5.35 12.62
CA LEU A 94 11.92 4.93 13.89
C LEU A 94 13.02 4.41 14.81
N HIS A 95 12.93 4.75 16.09
CA HIS A 95 13.65 4.08 17.17
C HIS A 95 12.63 3.35 18.02
N VAL A 96 12.70 2.02 18.04
CA VAL A 96 11.76 1.12 18.70
C VAL A 96 12.47 0.44 19.87
N ARG A 97 11.91 0.60 21.07
CA ARG A 97 12.42 -0.01 22.30
C ARG A 97 11.42 -1.08 22.72
N VAL A 98 11.70 -2.34 22.38
CA VAL A 98 10.70 -3.43 22.49
C VAL A 98 10.28 -3.66 23.93
N GLU A 99 11.24 -3.63 24.86
CA GLU A 99 10.98 -3.87 26.29
C GLU A 99 10.23 -2.72 26.97
N GLU A 100 10.31 -1.50 26.43
CA GLU A 100 9.64 -0.32 26.99
C GLU A 100 8.30 -0.01 26.29
N GLU A 101 7.92 -0.80 25.28
CA GLU A 101 6.78 -0.54 24.39
C GLU A 101 6.77 0.90 23.85
N ALA A 102 7.97 1.47 23.65
CA ALA A 102 8.16 2.87 23.31
C ALA A 102 8.71 3.02 21.89
N GLN A 103 8.24 4.06 21.19
CA GLN A 103 8.76 4.42 19.87
C GLN A 103 8.95 5.93 19.70
N LYS A 104 10.00 6.30 18.97
CA LYS A 104 10.22 7.66 18.47
C LYS A 104 10.21 7.63 16.96
N VAL A 105 9.54 8.58 16.33
CA VAL A 105 9.34 8.61 14.87
C VAL A 105 9.67 10.00 14.34
N GLN A 106 10.43 10.05 13.25
CA GLN A 106 10.61 11.24 12.43
C GLN A 106 10.17 10.95 11.00
N ILE A 107 9.39 11.88 10.43
CA ILE A 107 8.90 11.81 9.06
C ILE A 107 9.72 12.79 8.22
N CYS A 108 10.29 12.30 7.13
CA CYS A 108 10.92 13.06 6.08
C CYS A 108 10.07 13.03 4.82
N ALA A 109 9.69 14.20 4.31
CA ALA A 109 9.03 14.30 3.03
C ALA A 109 10.05 14.03 1.90
N ILE A 110 9.68 13.19 0.94
CA ILE A 110 10.50 12.93 -0.24
C ILE A 110 9.93 13.74 -1.42
N PRO A 111 10.67 14.72 -1.95
CA PRO A 111 10.24 15.46 -3.12
C PRO A 111 10.05 14.56 -4.33
N GLN A 112 9.06 14.87 -5.18
CA GLN A 112 8.70 14.03 -6.33
C GLN A 112 9.86 13.91 -7.33
N GLU A 113 10.65 14.97 -7.51
CA GLU A 113 11.86 14.99 -8.32
C GLU A 113 12.90 13.97 -7.86
N MET A 114 12.95 13.65 -6.57
CA MET A 114 13.86 12.67 -6.00
C MET A 114 13.32 11.25 -6.14
N MET A 115 12.00 11.06 -6.01
CA MET A 115 11.36 9.76 -6.28
C MET A 115 11.57 9.28 -7.73
N LEU A 116 11.64 10.23 -8.67
CA LEU A 116 11.85 9.97 -10.10
C LEU A 116 13.31 10.18 -10.53
N GLY A 117 14.16 10.59 -9.60
CA GLY A 117 15.56 10.91 -9.83
C GLY A 117 16.47 9.68 -9.79
N THR A 118 17.74 9.91 -9.46
CA THR A 118 18.71 8.82 -9.32
C THR A 118 18.57 8.13 -7.96
N GLY A 119 18.95 6.85 -7.90
CA GLY A 119 19.00 6.13 -6.63
C GLY A 119 19.96 6.78 -5.63
N GLU A 120 21.09 7.31 -6.09
CA GLU A 120 22.07 8.02 -5.27
C GLU A 120 21.44 9.21 -4.53
N GLN A 121 20.74 10.09 -5.26
CA GLN A 121 20.03 11.23 -4.65
C GLN A 121 19.01 10.79 -3.59
N LEU A 122 18.27 9.71 -3.84
CA LEU A 122 17.31 9.18 -2.87
C LEU A 122 18.00 8.62 -1.62
N PHE A 123 19.07 7.85 -1.78
CA PHE A 123 19.80 7.27 -0.66
C PHE A 123 20.58 8.31 0.15
N ASP A 124 21.09 9.37 -0.49
CA ASP A 124 21.73 10.50 0.19
C ASP A 124 20.73 11.24 1.08
N HIS A 125 19.51 11.45 0.59
CA HIS A 125 18.44 12.05 1.39
C HIS A 125 18.02 11.16 2.57
N ILE A 126 17.88 9.85 2.34
CA ILE A 126 17.60 8.87 3.41
C ILE A 126 18.71 8.91 4.48
N ALA A 127 19.98 8.94 4.06
CA ALA A 127 21.12 9.01 4.95
C ALA A 127 21.14 10.32 5.77
N THR A 128 20.83 11.46 5.14
CA THR A 128 20.69 12.76 5.80
C THR A 128 19.60 12.72 6.87
N CYS A 129 18.41 12.24 6.51
CA CYS A 129 17.29 12.08 7.43
C CYS A 129 17.60 11.16 8.62
N LEU A 130 18.31 10.06 8.39
CA LEU A 130 18.78 9.19 9.45
C LEU A 130 19.77 9.91 10.37
N GLY A 131 20.73 10.66 9.81
CA GLY A 131 21.68 11.47 10.56
C GLY A 131 20.98 12.47 11.49
N ASP A 132 20.08 13.28 10.93
CA ASP A 132 19.29 14.28 11.68
C ASP A 132 18.48 13.64 12.80
N PHE A 133 17.89 12.45 12.55
CA PHE A 133 17.14 11.72 13.56
C PHE A 133 18.02 11.25 14.72
N LEU A 134 19.21 10.71 14.41
CA LEU A 134 20.15 10.23 15.43
C LEU A 134 20.66 11.38 16.30
N GLU A 135 20.99 12.52 15.69
CA GLU A 135 21.45 13.72 16.40
C GLU A 135 20.36 14.31 17.28
N SER A 136 19.16 14.55 16.73
CA SER A 136 18.04 15.17 17.47
C SER A 136 17.58 14.35 18.69
N HIS A 137 17.75 13.02 18.64
CA HIS A 137 17.35 12.12 19.72
C HIS A 137 18.52 11.66 20.60
N ASN A 138 19.73 12.20 20.40
CA ASN A 138 20.95 11.86 21.12
C ASN A 138 21.26 10.35 21.12
N LEU A 139 21.01 9.68 20.00
CA LEU A 139 21.16 8.24 19.87
C LEU A 139 22.62 7.88 19.54
N LYS A 140 23.44 7.60 20.56
CA LYS A 140 24.83 7.15 20.40
C LYS A 140 24.90 5.63 20.20
N ALA A 141 25.69 5.19 19.22
CA ALA A 141 25.97 3.78 18.93
C ALA A 141 26.43 2.99 20.18
N PRO A 142 26.22 1.65 20.25
CA PRO A 142 25.77 0.78 19.15
C PRO A 142 24.25 0.48 19.15
N TRP A 143 23.66 0.51 17.95
CA TRP A 143 22.26 0.12 17.69
C TRP A 143 22.22 -1.06 16.72
N HIS A 144 21.17 -1.88 16.78
CA HIS A 144 20.90 -2.92 15.80
C HIS A 144 19.91 -2.41 14.75
N PHE A 145 20.27 -2.51 13.46
CA PHE A 145 19.32 -2.25 12.37
C PHE A 145 18.38 -3.45 12.23
N LEU A 146 17.07 -3.22 12.39
CA LEU A 146 16.10 -4.13 11.80
C LEU A 146 16.17 -3.92 10.29
N SER A 147 16.29 -5.02 9.54
CA SER A 147 16.19 -4.97 8.08
C SER A 147 14.96 -4.14 7.68
N LEU A 148 15.08 -3.31 6.64
CA LEU A 148 13.98 -2.59 6.00
C LEU A 148 12.70 -3.47 5.96
N CYS A 149 11.75 -3.27 6.89
CA CYS A 149 10.46 -3.95 6.82
C CYS A 149 9.73 -3.25 5.68
N ARG A 150 9.52 -3.94 4.55
CA ARG A 150 8.42 -3.53 3.67
C ARG A 150 7.16 -3.58 4.52
N GLN A 151 6.32 -2.55 4.39
CA GLN A 151 5.04 -2.39 5.10
C GLN A 151 4.13 -3.64 5.05
N ASP A 152 4.39 -4.58 4.14
CA ASP A 152 3.57 -5.77 3.90
C ASP A 152 3.84 -6.96 4.86
N ILE A 153 4.78 -6.87 5.82
CA ILE A 153 5.17 -8.00 6.71
C ILE A 153 4.90 -7.70 8.19
N CYS A 154 4.57 -6.45 8.52
CA CYS A 154 4.44 -5.98 9.89
C CYS A 154 2.95 -5.73 10.22
N GLU A 155 2.07 -6.72 10.02
CA GLU A 155 0.72 -6.87 10.64
C GLU A 155 0.35 -8.36 10.82
#